data_AF-A0A9X2L1I2-F1
#
_entry.id   AF-A0A9X2L1I2-F1
#
_cell.length_a   1.000
_cell.length_b   1.000
_cell.length_c   1.000
_cell.angle_alpha   90.00
_cell.angle_beta   90.00
_cell.angle_gamma   90.00
#
_symmetry.space_group_name_H-M   'P 1'
#
loop_
_entity.id
_entity.type
_entity.pdbx_description
1 polymer ?
#
loop_
_entity_poly.entity_id
_entity_poly.type
_entity_poly.pdbx_seq_one_letter_code
_entity_poly.pdbx_strand_id
1 'polypeptide(L)'
;MLQTFTNHIGRAQKIATLIVFGVLLTACAPSISQFNETAYQQAVQIKVKSMSLIDKANEPYSVHEEAAVQLKQDLLTAYEYAKGRPKNEISTRQWEIMVDAERNLMGGFLVRWKEQETLSPAFIGEYSKVIADAFDTIIGLESGKIKPDEVE
;
A
#
# COMPACT_ATOMS: atom_id res chain seq x y z
N MET A 1 13.25 -60.29 -25.93
CA MET A 1 12.07 -59.41 -25.74
C MET A 1 11.90 -58.88 -24.30
N LEU A 2 12.53 -59.48 -23.28
CA LEU A 2 12.38 -59.05 -21.87
C LEU A 2 13.30 -57.88 -21.42
N GLN A 3 14.48 -57.71 -22.06
CA GLN A 3 15.48 -56.70 -21.66
C GLN A 3 15.15 -55.25 -22.06
N THR A 4 14.30 -55.05 -23.07
CA THR A 4 13.88 -53.70 -23.50
C THR A 4 12.81 -53.13 -22.55
N PHE A 5 11.93 -53.98 -22.00
CA PHE A 5 10.87 -53.57 -21.08
C PHE A 5 11.41 -53.04 -19.73
N THR A 6 12.42 -53.68 -19.15
CA THR A 6 13.00 -53.26 -17.86
C THR A 6 13.73 -51.90 -17.94
N ASN A 7 14.37 -51.59 -19.07
CA ASN A 7 15.02 -50.30 -19.31
C ASN A 7 14.03 -49.13 -19.47
N HIS A 8 12.86 -49.37 -20.07
CA HIS A 8 11.81 -48.35 -20.19
C HIS A 8 11.19 -48.01 -18.82
N ILE A 9 10.96 -49.02 -17.97
CA ILE A 9 10.43 -48.85 -16.61
C ILE A 9 11.41 -48.06 -15.74
N GLY A 10 12.71 -48.39 -15.77
CA GLY A 10 13.73 -47.66 -15.01
C GLY A 10 13.95 -46.21 -15.48
N ARG A 11 13.78 -45.94 -16.78
CA ARG A 11 13.87 -44.58 -17.35
C ARG A 11 12.63 -43.74 -17.00
N ALA A 12 11.43 -44.34 -17.05
CA ALA A 12 10.18 -43.70 -16.63
C ALA A 12 10.17 -43.37 -15.13
N GLN A 13 10.70 -44.26 -14.28
CA GLN A 13 10.79 -44.04 -12.84
C GLN A 13 11.77 -42.91 -12.48
N LYS A 14 12.94 -42.85 -13.13
CA LYS A 14 13.90 -41.72 -12.96
C LYS A 14 13.32 -40.39 -13.43
N ILE A 15 12.58 -40.38 -14.56
CA ILE A 15 11.89 -39.20 -15.07
C ILE A 15 10.79 -38.76 -14.09
N ALA A 16 9.99 -39.70 -13.57
CA ALA A 16 8.96 -39.41 -12.58
C ALA A 16 9.55 -38.83 -11.28
N THR A 17 10.66 -39.37 -10.78
CA THR A 17 11.36 -38.82 -9.59
C THR A 17 11.90 -37.41 -9.85
N LEU A 18 12.47 -37.14 -11.03
CA LEU A 18 12.93 -35.80 -11.42
C LEU A 18 11.80 -34.79 -11.56
N ILE A 19 10.65 -35.21 -12.09
CA ILE A 19 9.44 -34.36 -12.21
C ILE A 19 8.87 -34.06 -10.83
N VAL A 20 8.76 -35.05 -9.93
CA VAL A 20 8.27 -34.85 -8.56
C VAL A 20 9.18 -33.91 -7.76
N PHE A 21 10.50 -34.01 -7.92
CA PHE A 21 11.44 -33.10 -7.27
C PHE A 21 11.37 -31.68 -7.86
N GLY A 22 11.11 -31.53 -9.16
CA GLY A 22 10.91 -30.23 -9.81
C GLY A 22 9.62 -29.51 -9.38
N VAL A 23 8.53 -30.24 -9.12
CA VAL A 23 7.24 -29.66 -8.69
C VAL A 23 7.26 -29.16 -7.25
N LEU A 24 8.12 -29.71 -6.38
CA LEU A 24 8.24 -29.24 -4.99
C LEU A 24 8.92 -27.87 -4.86
N LEU A 25 9.65 -27.40 -5.87
CA LEU A 25 10.36 -26.12 -5.84
C LEU A 25 9.50 -24.92 -6.25
N THR A 26 8.31 -25.12 -6.84
CA THR A 26 7.43 -24.02 -7.29
C THR A 26 6.35 -23.63 -6.28
N ALA A 27 6.25 -24.34 -5.15
CA ALA A 27 5.17 -24.15 -4.17
C ALA A 27 5.37 -22.97 -3.18
N CYS A 28 6.54 -22.31 -3.18
CA CYS A 28 6.85 -21.21 -2.27
C CYS A 28 6.85 -19.84 -2.97
N ALA A 29 5.77 -19.50 -3.68
CA ALA A 29 5.57 -18.10 -4.09
C ALA A 29 5.08 -17.30 -2.88
N PRO A 30 5.72 -16.18 -2.48
CA PRO A 30 5.27 -15.39 -1.35
C PRO A 30 3.81 -14.96 -1.56
N SER A 31 2.99 -15.12 -0.52
CA SER A 31 1.59 -14.68 -0.48
C SER A 31 1.43 -13.16 -0.37
N ILE A 32 2.54 -12.44 -0.25
CA ILE A 32 2.60 -11.02 0.09
C ILE A 32 3.20 -10.23 -1.09
N SER A 33 2.64 -9.04 -1.36
CA SER A 33 3.23 -8.03 -2.25
C SER A 33 4.67 -7.72 -1.85
N GLN A 34 5.61 -7.82 -2.80
CA GLN A 34 7.01 -7.51 -2.56
C GLN A 34 7.25 -6.00 -2.42
N PHE A 35 8.40 -5.63 -1.82
CA PHE A 35 8.90 -4.26 -1.83
C PHE A 35 8.76 -3.62 -3.22
N ASN A 36 8.22 -2.40 -3.26
CA ASN A 36 8.12 -1.62 -4.48
C ASN A 36 8.64 -0.22 -4.22
N GLU A 37 9.76 0.11 -4.87
CA GLU A 37 10.42 1.40 -4.71
C GLU A 37 9.51 2.57 -5.10
N THR A 38 8.75 2.44 -6.19
CA THR A 38 7.82 3.48 -6.63
C THR A 38 6.73 3.74 -5.58
N ALA A 39 6.09 2.69 -5.08
CA ALA A 39 5.05 2.79 -4.05
C ALA A 39 5.59 3.39 -2.75
N TYR A 40 6.78 2.95 -2.32
CA TYR A 40 7.46 3.48 -1.14
C TYR A 40 7.78 4.97 -1.29
N GLN A 41 8.43 5.36 -2.39
CA GLN A 41 8.78 6.76 -2.64
C GLN A 41 7.54 7.65 -2.76
N GLN A 42 6.49 7.15 -3.41
CA GLN A 42 5.22 7.86 -3.51
C GLN A 42 4.58 8.05 -2.13
N ALA A 43 4.53 7.02 -1.28
CA ALA A 43 3.99 7.12 0.06
C ALA A 43 4.75 8.13 0.93
N VAL A 44 6.09 8.12 0.88
CA VAL A 44 6.94 9.10 1.60
C VAL A 44 6.69 10.51 1.11
N GLN A 45 6.64 10.73 -0.21
CA GLN A 45 6.40 12.07 -0.78
C GLN A 45 5.02 12.61 -0.39
N ILE A 46 3.98 11.77 -0.47
CA ILE A 46 2.63 12.16 -0.10
C ILE A 46 2.56 12.45 1.41
N LYS A 47 3.19 11.65 2.27
CA LYS A 47 3.27 11.95 3.71
C LYS A 47 3.83 13.35 3.96
N VAL A 48 4.96 13.69 3.33
CA VAL A 48 5.59 15.01 3.50
C VAL A 48 4.67 16.13 3.02
N LYS A 49 4.03 15.98 1.86
CA LYS A 49 3.06 16.96 1.35
C LYS A 49 1.87 17.13 2.29
N SER A 50 1.31 16.01 2.79
CA SER A 50 0.21 16.00 3.75
C SER A 50 0.58 16.75 5.03
N MET A 51 1.73 16.42 5.64
CA MET A 51 2.15 17.08 6.89
C MET A 51 2.34 18.59 6.68
N SER A 52 3.01 18.96 5.58
CA SER A 52 3.21 20.38 5.26
C SER A 52 1.91 21.14 5.03
N LEU A 53 0.86 20.48 4.53
CA LEU A 53 -0.43 21.11 4.28
C LEU A 53 -1.29 21.18 5.56
N ILE A 54 -1.28 20.12 6.37
CA ILE A 54 -1.97 20.06 7.67
C ILE A 54 -1.47 21.18 8.59
N ASP A 55 -0.16 21.44 8.62
CA ASP A 55 0.45 22.49 9.43
C ASP A 55 -0.07 23.90 9.08
N LYS A 56 -0.63 24.08 7.88
CA LYS A 56 -1.20 25.34 7.38
C LYS A 56 -2.71 25.42 7.53
N ALA A 57 -3.36 24.42 8.10
CA ALA A 57 -4.82 24.37 8.12
C ALA A 57 -5.48 25.37 9.08
N ASN A 58 -4.69 26.12 9.85
CA ASN A 58 -5.16 27.31 10.58
C ASN A 58 -5.29 28.55 9.67
N GLU A 59 -4.81 28.47 8.43
CA GLU A 59 -5.02 29.47 7.37
C GLU A 59 -6.23 29.08 6.50
N PRO A 60 -6.86 30.06 5.79
CA PRO A 60 -8.01 29.78 4.95
C PRO A 60 -7.72 28.74 3.87
N TYR A 61 -8.59 27.72 3.73
CA TYR A 61 -8.49 26.68 2.71
C TYR A 61 -8.38 27.29 1.31
N SER A 62 -9.13 28.36 1.05
CA SER A 62 -9.11 29.11 -0.21
C SER A 62 -7.71 29.60 -0.63
N VAL A 63 -6.79 29.83 0.32
CA VAL A 63 -5.38 30.20 0.03
C VAL A 63 -4.55 29.00 -0.42
N HIS A 64 -4.94 27.79 -0.01
CA HIS A 64 -4.22 26.54 -0.27
C HIS A 64 -4.99 25.55 -1.14
N GLU A 65 -6.08 25.99 -1.78
CA GLU A 65 -7.01 25.10 -2.50
C GLU A 65 -6.29 24.29 -3.59
N GLU A 66 -5.40 24.92 -4.35
CA GLU A 66 -4.61 24.23 -5.37
C GLU A 66 -3.77 23.09 -4.78
N ALA A 67 -3.07 23.35 -3.66
CA ALA A 67 -2.27 22.35 -2.98
C ALA A 67 -3.13 21.22 -2.40
N ALA A 68 -4.30 21.54 -1.86
CA ALA A 68 -5.25 20.56 -1.34
C ALA A 68 -5.84 19.67 -2.45
N VAL A 69 -6.20 20.26 -3.60
CA VAL A 69 -6.69 19.54 -4.77
C VAL A 69 -5.59 18.63 -5.33
N GLN A 70 -4.36 19.13 -5.46
CA GLN A 70 -3.23 18.33 -5.92
C GLN A 70 -2.93 17.17 -4.97
N LEU A 71 -2.95 17.40 -3.65
CA LEU A 71 -2.76 16.35 -2.67
C LEU A 71 -3.85 15.27 -2.77
N LYS A 72 -5.11 15.65 -2.99
CA LYS A 72 -6.20 14.69 -3.23
C LYS A 72 -5.94 13.84 -4.47
N GLN A 73 -5.42 14.42 -5.55
CA GLN A 73 -5.07 13.68 -6.76
C GLN A 73 -3.89 12.72 -6.53
N ASP A 74 -2.89 13.14 -5.76
CA ASP A 74 -1.75 12.30 -5.40
C ASP A 74 -2.21 11.08 -4.57
N LEU A 75 -3.11 11.30 -3.60
CA LEU A 75 -3.73 10.25 -2.78
C LEU A 75 -4.51 9.24 -3.63
N LEU A 76 -5.35 9.72 -4.56
CA LEU A 76 -6.11 8.86 -5.47
C LEU A 76 -5.20 8.07 -6.42
N THR A 77 -4.11 8.69 -6.86
CA THR A 77 -3.11 8.04 -7.71
C THR A 77 -2.39 6.93 -6.94
N ALA A 78 -2.05 7.14 -5.67
CA ALA A 78 -1.45 6.11 -4.82
C ALA A 78 -2.42 4.95 -4.57
N TYR A 79 -3.69 5.25 -4.33
CA TYR A 79 -4.74 4.25 -4.20
C TYR A 79 -4.87 3.38 -5.47
N GLU A 80 -5.02 4.00 -6.65
CA GLU A 80 -5.14 3.24 -7.91
C GLU A 80 -3.85 2.47 -8.24
N TYR A 81 -2.67 3.03 -7.94
CA TYR A 81 -1.42 2.31 -8.08
C TYR A 81 -1.38 1.07 -7.17
N ALA A 82 -1.72 1.23 -5.89
CA ALA A 82 -1.75 0.12 -4.94
C ALA A 82 -2.74 -0.98 -5.37
N LYS A 83 -3.92 -0.58 -5.85
CA LYS A 83 -4.99 -1.47 -6.35
C LYS A 83 -4.58 -2.25 -7.61
N GLY A 84 -3.77 -1.64 -8.47
CA GLY A 84 -3.26 -2.27 -9.69
C GLY A 84 -2.17 -3.32 -9.44
N ARG A 85 -1.65 -3.44 -8.22
CA ARG A 85 -0.56 -4.37 -7.89
C ARG A 85 -1.09 -5.75 -7.46
N PRO A 86 -0.45 -6.85 -7.89
CA PRO A 86 -0.84 -8.18 -7.47
C PRO A 86 -0.56 -8.41 -5.98
N LYS A 87 -1.51 -9.06 -5.28
CA LYS A 87 -1.40 -9.44 -3.86
C LYS A 87 -1.17 -8.26 -2.89
N ASN A 88 -1.77 -7.10 -3.21
CA ASN A 88 -1.56 -5.83 -2.51
C ASN A 88 -2.84 -5.31 -1.83
N GLU A 89 -3.75 -6.20 -1.44
CA GLU A 89 -5.09 -5.90 -0.95
C GLU A 89 -5.04 -5.08 0.34
N ILE A 90 -4.11 -5.37 1.26
CA ILE A 90 -3.96 -4.64 2.51
C ILE A 90 -3.51 -3.20 2.26
N SER A 91 -2.45 -2.96 1.49
CA SER A 91 -2.04 -1.60 1.12
C SER A 91 -3.16 -0.85 0.38
N THR A 92 -3.87 -1.54 -0.51
CA THR A 92 -5.02 -0.96 -1.22
C THR A 92 -6.09 -0.48 -0.25
N ARG A 93 -6.41 -1.29 0.76
CA ARG A 93 -7.37 -0.94 1.81
C ARG A 93 -6.89 0.22 2.67
N GLN A 94 -5.60 0.28 3.02
CA GLN A 94 -5.05 1.42 3.78
C GLN A 94 -5.17 2.73 2.99
N TRP A 95 -4.87 2.70 1.69
CA TRP A 95 -5.06 3.87 0.82
C TRP A 95 -6.53 4.25 0.64
N GLU A 96 -7.43 3.27 0.54
CA GLU A 96 -8.87 3.51 0.48
C GLU A 96 -9.35 4.26 1.73
N ILE A 97 -8.93 3.82 2.92
CA ILE A 97 -9.25 4.48 4.19
C ILE A 97 -8.63 5.89 4.26
N MET A 98 -7.41 6.05 3.75
CA MET A 98 -6.70 7.33 3.72
C MET A 98 -7.43 8.39 2.89
N VAL A 99 -7.99 8.01 1.74
CA VAL A 99 -8.65 8.93 0.80
C VAL A 99 -10.15 9.12 1.04
N ASP A 100 -10.77 8.27 1.87
CA ASP A 100 -12.19 8.31 2.18
C ASP A 100 -12.59 9.65 2.83
N ALA A 101 -13.52 10.35 2.17
CA ALA A 101 -14.03 11.65 2.55
C ALA A 101 -14.89 11.61 3.84
N GLU A 102 -15.44 10.45 4.17
CA GLU A 102 -16.31 10.25 5.33
C GLU A 102 -15.53 9.80 6.58
N ARG A 103 -14.23 9.54 6.44
CA ARG A 103 -13.35 9.08 7.53
C ARG A 103 -12.46 10.17 8.09
N ASN A 104 -11.76 9.86 9.17
CA ASN A 104 -10.93 10.80 9.92
C ASN A 104 -9.45 10.80 9.52
N LEU A 105 -9.13 10.42 8.28
CA LEU A 105 -7.78 10.57 7.71
C LEU A 105 -7.75 11.74 6.71
N MET A 106 -6.86 11.69 5.71
CA MET A 106 -6.68 12.79 4.76
C MET A 106 -7.95 13.18 4.01
N GLY A 107 -8.76 12.21 3.58
CA GLY A 107 -10.01 12.48 2.85
C GLY A 107 -10.95 13.40 3.63
N GLY A 108 -11.38 12.98 4.82
CA GLY A 108 -12.26 13.81 5.65
C GLY A 108 -11.57 15.03 6.28
N PHE A 109 -10.24 15.00 6.47
CA PHE A 109 -9.50 16.21 6.86
C PHE A 109 -9.65 17.31 5.80
N LEU A 110 -9.42 17.00 4.52
CA LEU A 110 -9.54 17.97 3.42
C LEU A 110 -10.97 18.50 3.27
N VAL A 111 -11.98 17.63 3.40
CA VAL A 111 -13.39 18.04 3.39
C VAL A 111 -13.68 19.01 4.52
N ARG A 112 -13.30 18.65 5.75
CA ARG A 112 -13.58 19.48 6.92
C ARG A 112 -12.89 20.83 6.85
N TRP A 113 -11.63 20.88 6.38
CA TRP A 113 -10.92 22.14 6.20
C TRP A 113 -11.59 23.02 5.13
N LYS A 114 -12.01 22.42 4.01
CA LYS A 114 -12.76 23.13 2.96
C LYS A 114 -14.09 23.71 3.46
N GLU A 115 -14.82 22.98 4.30
CA GLU A 115 -16.10 23.44 4.84
C GLU A 115 -15.96 24.54 5.89
N GLN A 116 -14.91 24.49 6.71
CA GLN A 116 -14.71 25.41 7.83
C GLN A 116 -13.81 26.60 7.50
N GLU A 117 -13.17 26.59 6.32
CA GLU A 117 -12.07 27.45 5.87
C GLU A 117 -10.81 27.39 6.75
N THR A 118 -10.92 27.25 8.07
CA THR A 118 -9.80 27.15 9.00
C THR A 118 -10.10 26.10 10.06
N LEU A 119 -9.06 25.49 10.62
CA LEU A 119 -9.13 24.50 11.69
C LEU A 119 -8.37 24.99 12.92
N SER A 120 -8.80 24.55 14.10
CA SER A 120 -8.15 24.96 15.35
C SER A 120 -6.78 24.26 15.52
N PRO A 121 -5.79 24.90 16.17
CA PRO A 121 -4.49 24.28 16.43
C PRO A 121 -4.58 22.94 17.19
N ALA A 122 -5.54 22.81 18.10
CA ALA A 122 -5.79 21.55 18.82
C ALA A 122 -6.23 20.44 17.86
N PHE A 123 -7.19 20.75 16.98
CA PHE A 123 -7.66 19.81 15.96
C PHE A 123 -6.53 19.39 15.02
N ILE A 124 -5.74 20.35 14.53
CA ILE A 124 -4.58 20.12 13.67
C ILE A 124 -3.58 19.18 14.34
N GLY A 125 -3.25 19.44 15.62
CA GLY A 125 -2.27 18.65 16.36
C GLY A 125 -2.71 17.20 16.61
N GLU A 126 -4.01 16.94 16.82
CA GLU A 126 -4.54 15.60 16.98
C GLU A 126 -4.58 14.84 15.66
N TYR A 127 -5.16 15.44 14.61
CA TYR A 127 -5.28 14.81 13.30
C TYR A 127 -3.93 14.56 12.63
N SER A 128 -2.97 15.48 12.79
CA SER A 128 -1.62 15.32 12.25
C SER A 128 -0.96 14.03 12.72
N LYS A 129 -1.09 13.67 14.01
CA LYS A 129 -0.56 12.41 14.57
C LYS A 129 -1.22 11.19 13.94
N VAL A 130 -2.56 11.15 13.93
CA VAL A 130 -3.33 10.02 13.40
C VAL A 130 -2.99 9.79 11.91
N ILE A 131 -2.89 10.87 11.14
CA ILE A 131 -2.56 10.80 9.72
C ILE A 131 -1.10 10.39 9.51
N ALA A 132 -0.16 10.91 10.31
CA ALA A 132 1.25 10.53 10.24
C ALA A 132 1.45 9.04 10.52
N ASP A 133 0.80 8.50 11.55
CA ASP A 133 0.86 7.09 11.92
C ASP A 133 0.26 6.21 10.79
N ALA A 134 -0.86 6.63 10.21
CA ALA A 134 -1.46 5.92 9.07
C ALA A 134 -0.53 5.87 7.85
N PHE A 135 0.20 6.98 7.57
CA PHE A 135 1.23 6.97 6.53
C PHE A 135 2.41 6.05 6.88
N ASP A 136 2.84 6.00 8.15
CA ASP A 136 3.92 5.11 8.56
C ASP A 136 3.56 3.63 8.39
N THR A 137 2.30 3.27 8.65
CA THR A 137 1.77 1.94 8.33
C THR A 137 1.86 1.63 6.85
N ILE A 138 1.38 2.55 5.98
CA ILE A 138 1.45 2.38 4.52
C ILE A 138 2.91 2.26 4.07
N ILE A 139 3.80 3.15 4.52
CA ILE A 139 5.23 3.13 4.17
C ILE A 139 5.89 1.82 4.63
N GLY A 140 5.53 1.34 5.81
CA GLY A 140 6.00 0.06 6.34
C GLY A 140 5.62 -1.12 5.45
N LEU A 141 4.36 -1.17 5.00
CA LEU A 141 3.87 -2.16 4.04
C LEU A 141 4.60 -2.05 2.69
N GLU A 142 4.70 -0.84 2.12
CA GLU A 142 5.33 -0.63 0.80
C GLU A 142 6.85 -0.87 0.81
N SER A 143 7.50 -0.67 1.97
CA SER A 143 8.90 -1.00 2.19
C SER A 143 9.16 -2.50 2.39
N GLY A 144 8.11 -3.31 2.59
CA GLY A 144 8.20 -4.71 2.96
C GLY A 144 8.73 -4.96 4.38
N LYS A 145 8.84 -3.91 5.21
CA LYS A 145 9.28 -4.00 6.62
C LYS A 145 8.17 -4.51 7.53
N ILE A 146 6.94 -4.08 7.27
CA ILE A 146 5.74 -4.54 7.95
C ILE A 146 5.10 -5.61 7.09
N LYS A 147 4.71 -6.72 7.71
CA LYS A 147 3.98 -7.77 7.01
C LYS A 147 2.47 -7.51 7.09
N PRO A 148 1.68 -7.92 6.08
CA PRO A 148 0.24 -7.71 6.08
C PRO A 148 -0.49 -8.20 7.34
N ASP A 149 -0.07 -9.31 7.93
CA ASP A 149 -0.64 -9.91 9.14
C ASP A 149 -0.43 -9.08 10.43
N GLU A 150 0.44 -8.06 10.38
CA GLU A 150 0.68 -7.13 11.49
C GLU A 150 -0.26 -5.92 11.46
N VAL A 151 -1.07 -5.76 10.41
CA VAL A 151 -1.91 -4.57 10.15
C VAL A 151 -3.41 -4.90 10.05
N GLU A 152 -3.78 -6.19 9.95
CA GLU A 152 -5.18 -6.66 9.90
C GLU A 152 -5.99 -6.39 11.18
#